data_AF-A0A537VL83-F1
#
_entry.id   AF-A0A537VL83-F1
#
_cell.length_a   1.000
_cell.length_b   1.000
_cell.length_c   1.000
_cell.angle_alpha   90.00
_cell.angle_beta   90.00
_cell.angle_gamma   90.00
#
_symmetry.space_group_name_H-M   'P 1'
#
loop_
_entity.id
_entity.type
_entity.pdbx_description
1 polymer ?
#
loop_
_entity_poly.entity_id
_entity_poly.type
_entity_poly.pdbx_seq_one_letter_code
_entity_poly.pdbx_strand_id
1 'polypeptide(L)'
;MAADLGMAALSVRGRSRRPPPAAPSPAQVLKCRAWWSGPMLARCLRSVPTVKDRSMGSIATDEHAGAPSRAIGGRLRTWSPPAVAATAAVAGSILLTIVLVAIGFVITRSSLSPRIVGWDGSVERWIELHRTAALNRWTDVGSILGGTGTILVVAGISIAVMVIRRLWYDAGLLGMALSIEFTTFLATTTVIDRPRPTIVPLDPIPVTSSFPSGHMGAAIATYVGLGIVLSSHLRRAAVRVAIWVVAPVVPIYVGLSRVYRGMHHPTDVMASVVLGVGALCFALLAVHAAAVAADRRRDRRVETPKLRERSEVRT
;
A
#
# COMPACT_ATOMS: atom_id res chain seq x y z
N MET A 1 27.14 68.52 -26.48
CA MET A 1 25.78 67.95 -26.29
C MET A 1 26.01 66.52 -25.81
N ALA A 2 26.12 66.19 -24.52
CA ALA A 2 25.12 66.26 -23.43
C ALA A 2 23.80 65.60 -23.87
N ALA A 3 23.20 64.59 -23.21
CA ALA A 3 23.12 64.17 -21.80
C ALA A 3 22.80 62.64 -21.74
N ASP A 4 23.32 61.82 -20.80
CA ASP A 4 22.81 61.47 -19.44
C ASP A 4 21.32 61.04 -19.40
N LEU A 5 20.81 60.02 -18.69
CA LEU A 5 21.23 59.16 -17.55
C LEU A 5 20.14 58.05 -17.40
N GLY A 6 20.42 56.87 -16.83
CA GLY A 6 19.34 55.99 -16.31
C GLY A 6 19.63 54.50 -16.08
N MET A 7 20.13 54.18 -14.89
CA MET A 7 20.23 52.86 -14.22
C MET A 7 19.04 51.89 -14.41
N ALA A 8 19.34 50.58 -14.53
CA ALA A 8 18.86 49.54 -13.60
C ALA A 8 19.38 48.14 -13.97
N ALA A 9 20.36 47.66 -13.20
CA ALA A 9 20.76 46.26 -13.14
C ALA A 9 19.77 45.47 -12.26
N LEU A 10 19.24 44.35 -12.76
CA LEU A 10 18.54 43.35 -11.94
C LEU A 10 19.28 42.02 -11.99
N SER A 11 20.03 41.79 -10.92
CA SER A 11 20.76 40.56 -10.62
C SER A 11 19.76 39.44 -10.25
N VAL A 12 19.73 38.35 -11.02
CA VAL A 12 19.10 37.09 -10.61
C VAL A 12 20.14 36.31 -9.80
N ARG A 13 20.19 36.56 -8.48
CA ARG A 13 20.97 35.75 -7.54
C ARG A 13 20.39 34.34 -7.47
N GLY A 14 21.22 33.35 -7.80
CA GLY A 14 20.94 31.94 -7.60
C GLY A 14 20.60 31.63 -6.13
N ARG A 15 19.55 30.83 -5.92
CA ARG A 15 19.29 30.21 -4.61
C ARG A 15 20.40 29.20 -4.33
N SER A 16 21.34 29.58 -3.47
CA SER A 16 22.30 28.66 -2.89
C SER A 16 21.56 27.59 -2.09
N ARG A 17 21.76 26.32 -2.48
CA ARG A 17 21.34 25.16 -1.70
C ARG A 17 22.12 25.19 -0.38
N ARG A 18 21.44 25.36 0.76
CA ARG A 18 22.06 25.15 2.07
C ARG A 18 22.47 23.68 2.18
N PRO A 19 23.70 23.36 2.59
CA PRO A 19 24.05 21.98 2.92
C PRO A 19 23.24 21.54 4.15
N PRO A 20 22.93 20.23 4.28
CA PRO A 20 22.26 19.72 5.47
C PRO A 20 23.13 19.98 6.72
N PRO A 21 22.51 20.23 7.90
CA PRO A 21 23.27 20.44 9.13
C PRO A 21 24.10 19.18 9.44
N ALA A 22 25.39 19.40 9.73
CA ALA A 22 26.30 18.33 10.14
C ALA A 22 25.78 17.64 11.41
N ALA A 23 25.90 16.32 11.46
CA ALA A 23 25.61 15.55 12.67
C ALA A 23 26.53 16.03 13.81
N PRO A 24 26.01 16.20 15.05
CA PRO A 24 26.84 16.63 16.17
C PRO A 24 27.91 15.58 16.47
N SER A 25 29.14 16.04 16.73
CA SER A 25 30.26 15.15 17.06
C SER A 25 30.02 14.47 18.43
N PRO A 26 30.56 13.25 18.66
CA PRO A 26 30.37 12.50 19.91
C PRO A 26 30.80 13.25 21.18
N ALA A 27 31.66 14.26 21.04
CA ALA A 27 32.16 15.09 22.14
C ALA A 27 31.12 16.05 22.73
N GLN A 28 30.01 16.35 22.03
CA GLN A 28 28.96 17.24 22.55
C GLN A 28 27.93 16.51 23.45
N VAL A 29 27.83 15.17 23.35
CA VAL A 29 26.84 14.38 24.12
C VAL A 29 27.29 14.14 25.57
N LEU A 30 28.59 14.28 25.87
CA LEU A 30 29.15 14.01 27.20
C LEU A 30 29.21 15.23 28.14
N LYS A 31 28.85 16.43 27.70
CA LYS A 31 28.87 17.65 28.56
C LYS A 31 27.52 17.99 29.22
N CYS A 32 26.51 17.12 29.14
CA CYS A 32 25.21 17.33 29.80
C CYS A 32 25.10 16.69 31.20
N ARG A 33 26.21 16.35 31.87
CA ARG A 33 26.16 15.75 33.22
C ARG A 33 26.51 16.67 34.38
N ALA A 34 26.69 17.96 34.14
CA ALA A 34 26.98 18.88 35.22
C ALA A 34 26.33 20.24 34.93
N TRP A 35 25.72 20.81 35.98
CA TRP A 35 25.20 22.17 36.12
C TRP A 35 23.68 22.30 35.91
N TRP A 36 22.97 22.28 37.04
CA TRP A 36 21.58 22.69 37.21
C TRP A 36 21.53 24.20 37.48
N SER A 37 21.13 25.00 36.49
CA SER A 37 20.53 26.33 36.71
C SER A 37 20.09 26.97 35.38
N GLY A 38 18.84 27.45 35.33
CA GLY A 38 18.41 28.49 34.39
C GLY A 38 17.99 28.09 32.96
N PRO A 39 17.48 29.08 32.17
CA PRO A 39 16.54 28.91 31.04
C PRO A 39 17.05 28.13 29.81
N MET A 40 18.27 27.58 29.85
CA MET A 40 18.80 26.70 28.81
C MET A 40 18.19 25.29 28.83
N LEU A 41 17.65 24.81 29.97
CA LEU A 41 16.93 23.53 30.04
C LEU A 41 15.69 23.54 29.13
N ALA A 42 15.00 24.69 29.05
CA ALA A 42 13.85 24.90 28.18
C ALA A 42 14.22 24.99 26.68
N ARG A 43 15.51 25.15 26.35
CA ARG A 43 16.02 25.17 24.97
C ARG A 43 16.50 23.79 24.53
N CYS A 44 17.08 22.99 25.43
CA CYS A 44 17.41 21.58 25.17
C CYS A 44 16.17 20.68 25.13
N LEU A 45 15.13 20.97 25.91
CA LEU A 45 13.84 20.25 25.82
C LEU A 45 13.08 20.54 24.50
N ARG A 46 13.46 21.58 23.76
CA ARG A 46 12.92 21.90 22.43
C ARG A 46 13.64 21.22 21.27
N SER A 47 14.79 20.59 21.52
CA SER A 47 15.54 19.80 20.52
C SER A 47 15.44 18.28 20.75
N VAL A 48 14.67 17.84 21.74
CA VAL A 48 14.24 16.45 21.84
C VAL A 48 13.04 16.28 20.90
N PRO A 49 13.11 15.42 19.86
CA PRO A 49 11.94 15.08 19.08
C PRO A 49 10.88 14.55 20.05
N THR A 50 9.80 15.30 20.23
CA THR A 50 8.74 14.91 21.15
C THR A 50 8.25 13.53 20.76
N VAL A 51 8.14 12.63 21.74
CA VAL A 51 7.63 11.25 21.65
C VAL A 51 6.21 11.15 21.03
N LYS A 52 5.61 12.28 20.66
CA LYS A 52 4.28 12.45 20.08
C LYS A 52 4.18 12.12 18.58
N ASP A 53 5.30 11.94 17.87
CA ASP A 53 5.30 11.66 16.41
C ASP A 53 5.25 10.17 16.04
N ARG A 54 5.31 9.25 17.00
CA ARG A 54 5.27 7.79 16.72
C ARG A 54 3.91 7.25 16.29
N SER A 55 2.86 8.08 16.23
CA SER A 55 1.53 7.65 15.75
C SER A 55 1.39 7.69 14.24
N MET A 56 2.28 8.39 13.53
CA MET A 56 2.37 8.32 12.08
C MET A 56 3.29 7.15 11.74
N GLY A 57 2.71 6.03 11.30
CA GLY A 57 3.47 4.90 10.76
C GLY A 57 4.41 5.39 9.65
N SER A 58 5.50 4.67 9.40
CA SER A 58 6.56 5.11 8.47
C SER A 58 6.06 5.38 7.05
N ILE A 59 4.88 4.84 6.70
CA ILE A 59 4.26 4.97 5.39
C ILE A 59 3.51 6.31 5.24
N ALA A 60 3.01 6.89 6.33
CA ALA A 60 2.12 8.04 6.29
C ALA A 60 2.85 9.36 6.57
N THR A 61 3.67 9.82 5.63
CA THR A 61 4.18 11.21 5.63
C THR A 61 3.83 11.92 4.33
N ASP A 62 3.57 13.24 4.38
CA ASP A 62 3.25 14.06 3.18
C ASP A 62 4.37 14.00 2.12
N GLU A 63 5.62 13.78 2.55
CA GLU A 63 6.77 13.59 1.65
C GLU A 63 6.62 12.39 0.71
N HIS A 64 5.94 11.32 1.15
CA HIS A 64 5.71 10.11 0.35
C HIS A 64 4.38 10.15 -0.43
N ALA A 65 3.52 11.15 -0.19
CA ALA A 65 2.24 11.23 -0.87
C ALA A 65 2.41 11.57 -2.36
N GLY A 66 1.73 10.83 -3.25
CA GLY A 66 1.69 11.17 -4.67
C GLY A 66 0.86 12.43 -4.94
N ALA A 67 0.98 13.01 -6.14
CA ALA A 67 0.12 14.13 -6.55
C ALA A 67 -1.40 13.83 -6.41
N PRO A 68 -1.90 12.62 -6.75
CA PRO A 68 -3.30 12.26 -6.53
C PRO A 68 -3.68 12.26 -5.04
N SER A 69 -2.86 11.66 -4.18
CA SER A 69 -3.09 11.62 -2.72
C SER A 69 -3.17 13.03 -2.12
N ARG A 70 -2.26 13.94 -2.52
CA ARG A 70 -2.26 15.34 -2.08
C ARG A 70 -3.48 16.11 -2.57
N ALA A 71 -3.92 15.85 -3.81
CA ALA A 71 -5.11 16.49 -4.37
C ALA A 71 -6.38 16.04 -3.61
N ILE A 72 -6.53 14.74 -3.37
CA ILE A 72 -7.68 14.17 -2.64
C ILE A 72 -7.69 14.66 -1.19
N GLY A 73 -6.58 14.50 -0.46
CA GLY A 73 -6.47 14.96 0.93
C GLY A 73 -6.66 16.47 1.07
N GLY A 74 -6.28 17.25 0.04
CA GLY A 74 -6.50 18.69 0.01
C GLY A 74 -7.93 19.14 -0.27
N ARG A 75 -8.61 18.45 -1.19
CA ARG A 75 -10.04 18.68 -1.49
C ARG A 75 -10.92 18.28 -0.31
N LEU A 76 -10.61 17.16 0.33
CA LEU A 76 -11.38 16.61 1.45
C LEU A 76 -10.82 17.01 2.83
N ARG A 77 -10.05 18.11 2.92
CA ARG A 77 -9.43 18.56 4.18
C ARG A 77 -10.44 18.83 5.31
N THR A 78 -11.69 19.11 4.97
CA THR A 78 -12.78 19.33 5.94
C THR A 78 -13.40 18.03 6.44
N TRP A 79 -13.06 16.86 5.87
CA TRP A 79 -13.57 15.54 6.25
C TRP A 79 -12.63 14.83 7.21
N SER A 80 -13.14 13.93 8.06
CA SER A 80 -12.28 13.19 9.00
C SER A 80 -11.29 12.30 8.24
N PRO A 81 -10.04 12.12 8.70
CA PRO A 81 -9.07 11.27 8.00
C PRO A 81 -9.58 9.85 7.69
N PRO A 82 -10.31 9.16 8.60
CA PRO A 82 -10.92 7.87 8.28
C PRO A 82 -11.97 7.96 7.16
N ALA A 83 -12.77 9.04 7.10
CA ALA A 83 -13.74 9.22 6.03
C ALA A 83 -13.03 9.43 4.68
N VAL A 84 -11.93 10.19 4.65
CA VAL A 84 -11.11 10.35 3.42
C VAL A 84 -10.55 9.02 2.94
N ALA A 85 -9.97 8.23 3.86
CA ALA A 85 -9.48 6.88 3.54
C ALA A 85 -10.60 5.98 3.01
N ALA A 86 -11.75 5.92 3.70
CA ALA A 86 -12.88 5.08 3.31
C ALA A 86 -13.43 5.47 1.92
N THR A 87 -13.62 6.77 1.65
CA THR A 87 -14.09 7.22 0.33
C THR A 87 -13.10 6.88 -0.78
N ALA A 88 -11.79 7.06 -0.55
CA ALA A 88 -10.77 6.69 -1.52
C ALA A 88 -10.71 5.17 -1.75
N ALA A 89 -10.85 4.37 -0.70
CA ALA A 89 -10.88 2.91 -0.78
C ALA A 89 -12.10 2.39 -1.55
N VAL A 90 -13.30 2.94 -1.26
CA VAL A 90 -14.54 2.59 -1.97
C VAL A 90 -14.45 2.96 -3.45
N ALA A 91 -14.02 4.18 -3.77
CA ALA A 91 -13.83 4.60 -5.16
C ALA A 91 -12.81 3.71 -5.88
N GLY A 92 -11.71 3.36 -5.21
CA GLY A 92 -10.71 2.43 -5.71
C GLY A 92 -11.26 1.03 -5.99
N SER A 93 -12.05 0.47 -5.07
CA SER A 93 -12.67 -0.85 -5.27
C SER A 93 -13.68 -0.86 -6.42
N ILE A 94 -14.49 0.19 -6.56
CA ILE A 94 -15.42 0.32 -7.70
C ILE A 94 -14.65 0.37 -9.02
N LEU A 95 -13.61 1.22 -9.11
CA LEU A 95 -12.79 1.33 -10.31
C LEU A 95 -12.08 0.02 -10.65
N LEU A 96 -11.50 -0.64 -9.64
CA LEU A 96 -10.83 -1.91 -9.82
C LEU A 96 -11.80 -3.01 -10.26
N THR A 97 -13.03 -3.02 -9.72
CA THR A 97 -14.10 -3.95 -10.15
C THR A 97 -14.45 -3.73 -11.61
N ILE A 98 -14.64 -2.47 -12.05
CA ILE A 98 -14.91 -2.16 -13.46
C ILE A 98 -13.79 -2.69 -14.36
N VAL A 99 -12.53 -2.48 -13.97
CA VAL A 99 -11.36 -2.98 -14.71
C VAL A 99 -11.35 -4.51 -14.78
N LEU A 100 -11.57 -5.21 -13.67
CA LEU A 100 -11.57 -6.68 -13.67
C LEU A 100 -12.75 -7.28 -14.41
N VAL A 101 -13.93 -6.68 -14.31
CA VAL A 101 -15.10 -7.10 -15.10
C VAL A 101 -14.83 -6.91 -16.59
N ALA A 102 -14.20 -5.80 -17.00
CA ALA A 102 -13.80 -5.60 -18.38
C ALA A 102 -12.80 -6.67 -18.85
N ILE A 103 -11.77 -6.99 -18.05
CA ILE A 103 -10.83 -8.08 -18.35
C ILE A 103 -11.56 -9.43 -18.44
N GLY A 104 -12.46 -9.70 -17.50
CA GLY A 104 -13.26 -10.92 -17.49
C GLY A 104 -14.14 -11.06 -18.73
N PHE A 105 -14.76 -9.98 -19.21
CA PHE A 105 -15.50 -9.99 -20.47
C PHE A 105 -14.60 -10.16 -21.70
N VAL A 106 -13.40 -9.59 -21.70
CA VAL A 106 -12.42 -9.86 -22.76
C VAL A 106 -12.08 -11.35 -22.81
N ILE A 107 -11.83 -11.98 -21.67
CA ILE A 107 -11.49 -13.39 -21.61
C ILE A 107 -12.68 -14.29 -22.01
N THR A 108 -13.88 -13.97 -21.53
CA THR A 108 -15.05 -14.87 -21.65
C THR A 108 -15.89 -14.62 -22.89
N ARG A 109 -16.05 -13.36 -23.33
CA ARG A 109 -17.05 -12.96 -24.35
C ARG A 109 -16.48 -12.29 -25.60
N SER A 110 -15.19 -11.94 -25.63
CA SER A 110 -14.61 -11.30 -26.82
C SER A 110 -14.35 -12.31 -27.95
N SER A 111 -14.07 -11.80 -29.15
CA SER A 111 -13.60 -12.60 -30.29
C SER A 111 -12.27 -13.32 -30.04
N LEU A 112 -11.51 -12.90 -29.03
CA LEU A 112 -10.26 -13.55 -28.60
C LEU A 112 -10.52 -14.74 -27.67
N SER A 113 -11.72 -14.87 -27.10
CA SER A 113 -12.09 -15.90 -26.12
C SER A 113 -11.70 -17.32 -26.57
N PRO A 114 -11.98 -17.78 -27.79
CA PRO A 114 -11.57 -19.13 -28.22
C PRO A 114 -10.07 -19.38 -28.18
N ARG A 115 -9.25 -18.35 -28.50
CA ARG A 115 -7.79 -18.44 -28.45
C ARG A 115 -7.27 -18.46 -27.02
N ILE A 116 -7.83 -17.60 -26.16
CA ILE A 116 -7.44 -17.48 -24.75
C ILE A 116 -7.79 -18.77 -23.99
N VAL A 117 -9.05 -19.20 -24.10
CA VAL A 117 -9.54 -20.43 -23.45
C VAL A 117 -8.82 -21.67 -23.99
N GLY A 118 -8.53 -21.71 -25.29
CA GLY A 118 -7.73 -22.76 -25.90
C GLY A 118 -6.31 -22.84 -25.34
N TRP A 119 -5.66 -21.69 -25.13
CA TRP A 119 -4.34 -21.62 -24.50
C TRP A 119 -4.37 -22.08 -23.04
N ASP A 120 -5.32 -21.57 -22.23
CA ASP A 120 -5.51 -21.99 -20.84
C ASP A 120 -5.64 -23.52 -20.74
N GLY A 121 -6.55 -24.10 -21.53
CA GLY A 121 -6.77 -25.54 -21.57
C GLY A 121 -5.56 -26.36 -22.03
N SER A 122 -4.73 -25.81 -22.92
CA SER A 122 -3.48 -26.47 -23.36
C SER A 122 -2.44 -26.56 -22.24
N VAL A 123 -2.30 -25.48 -21.46
CA VAL A 123 -1.40 -25.42 -20.29
C VAL A 123 -1.89 -26.36 -19.20
N GLU A 124 -3.19 -26.33 -18.91
CA GLU A 124 -3.83 -27.20 -17.91
C GLU A 124 -3.65 -28.68 -18.23
N ARG A 125 -3.90 -29.09 -19.48
CA ARG A 125 -3.71 -30.47 -19.91
C ARG A 125 -2.25 -30.90 -19.85
N TRP A 126 -1.33 -30.02 -20.28
CA TRP A 126 0.10 -30.29 -20.15
C TRP A 126 0.49 -30.51 -18.69
N ILE A 127 0.03 -29.66 -17.78
CA ILE A 127 0.25 -29.81 -16.34
C ILE A 127 -0.29 -31.14 -15.83
N GLU A 128 -1.55 -31.48 -16.16
CA GLU A 128 -2.20 -32.71 -15.71
C GLU A 128 -1.40 -33.96 -16.08
N LEU A 129 -0.89 -34.02 -17.32
CA LEU A 129 -0.06 -35.12 -17.82
C LEU A 129 1.32 -35.23 -17.14
N HIS A 130 1.85 -34.13 -16.60
CA HIS A 130 3.17 -34.06 -15.97
C HIS A 130 3.11 -34.02 -14.44
N ARG A 131 1.95 -34.32 -13.84
CA ARG A 131 1.81 -34.33 -12.38
C ARG A 131 2.67 -35.44 -11.76
N THR A 132 3.32 -35.12 -10.65
CA THR A 132 4.08 -36.11 -9.85
C THR A 132 3.70 -36.00 -8.38
N ALA A 133 3.85 -37.09 -7.62
CA ALA A 133 3.57 -37.09 -6.18
C ALA A 133 4.41 -36.03 -5.42
N ALA A 134 5.64 -35.77 -5.88
CA ALA A 134 6.48 -34.72 -5.31
C ALA A 134 5.89 -33.33 -5.56
N LEU A 135 5.56 -32.99 -6.81
CA LEU A 135 4.97 -31.69 -7.16
C LEU A 135 3.58 -31.50 -6.54
N ASN A 136 2.81 -32.57 -6.35
CA ASN A 136 1.53 -32.52 -5.63
C ASN A 136 1.72 -32.06 -4.18
N ARG A 137 2.73 -32.59 -3.47
CA ARG A 137 3.04 -32.16 -2.09
C ARG A 137 3.58 -30.74 -2.04
N TRP A 138 4.44 -30.35 -2.97
CA TRP A 138 4.96 -28.98 -3.02
C TRP A 138 3.81 -27.98 -3.23
N THR A 139 3.00 -28.18 -4.27
CA THR A 139 1.89 -27.27 -4.57
C THR A 139 0.79 -27.25 -3.51
N ASP A 140 0.69 -28.30 -2.68
CA ASP A 140 -0.17 -28.31 -1.51
C ASP A 140 0.22 -27.20 -0.51
N VAL A 141 1.53 -27.04 -0.27
CA VAL A 141 2.05 -25.94 0.56
C VAL A 141 1.66 -24.58 -0.01
N GLY A 142 1.74 -24.41 -1.34
CA GLY A 142 1.30 -23.18 -1.99
C GLY A 142 -0.21 -22.95 -1.86
N SER A 143 -1.01 -24.01 -1.93
CA SER A 143 -2.45 -23.96 -1.69
C SER A 143 -2.77 -23.52 -0.26
N ILE A 144 -2.05 -24.07 0.74
CA ILE A 144 -2.18 -23.70 2.16
C ILE A 144 -1.78 -22.23 2.39
N LEU A 145 -0.67 -21.78 1.81
CA LEU A 145 -0.18 -20.40 1.97
C LEU A 145 -1.15 -19.35 1.40
N GLY A 146 -1.85 -19.68 0.32
CA GLY A 146 -2.88 -18.83 -0.28
C GLY A 146 -4.28 -19.04 0.29
N GLY A 147 -4.47 -20.04 1.17
CA GLY A 147 -5.76 -20.40 1.73
C GLY A 147 -6.32 -19.33 2.64
N THR A 148 -7.64 -19.14 2.61
CA THR A 148 -8.34 -18.10 3.38
C THR A 148 -7.98 -18.13 4.87
N GLY A 149 -7.90 -19.32 5.48
CA GLY A 149 -7.51 -19.46 6.89
C GLY A 149 -6.11 -18.90 7.19
N THR A 150 -5.11 -19.26 6.36
CA THR A 150 -3.73 -18.76 6.50
C THR A 150 -3.66 -17.25 6.32
N ILE A 151 -4.35 -16.72 5.31
CA ILE A 151 -4.42 -15.28 5.06
C ILE A 151 -5.03 -14.54 6.26
N LEU A 152 -6.16 -15.02 6.79
CA LEU A 152 -6.82 -14.41 7.94
C LEU A 152 -5.93 -14.43 9.19
N VAL A 153 -5.23 -15.54 9.45
CA VAL A 153 -4.31 -15.66 10.59
C VAL A 153 -3.11 -14.71 10.43
N VAL A 154 -2.43 -14.76 9.28
CA VAL A 154 -1.24 -13.94 9.03
C VAL A 154 -1.58 -12.45 9.04
N ALA A 155 -2.63 -12.05 8.32
CA ALA A 155 -3.06 -10.65 8.27
C ALA A 155 -3.61 -10.20 9.63
N GLY A 156 -4.43 -11.02 10.30
CA GLY A 156 -5.01 -10.72 11.59
C GLY A 156 -3.96 -10.49 12.67
N ILE A 157 -2.99 -11.39 12.79
CA ILE A 157 -1.86 -11.24 13.73
C ILE A 157 -1.06 -9.99 13.39
N SER A 158 -0.75 -9.76 12.11
CA SER A 158 0.04 -8.61 11.68
C SER A 158 -0.66 -7.28 11.98
N ILE A 159 -1.95 -7.17 11.66
CA ILE A 159 -2.78 -6.00 11.97
C ILE A 159 -2.87 -5.81 13.49
N ALA A 160 -3.10 -6.87 14.26
CA ALA A 160 -3.17 -6.81 15.71
C ALA A 160 -1.86 -6.29 16.31
N VAL A 161 -0.70 -6.80 15.86
CA VAL A 161 0.61 -6.30 16.26
C VAL A 161 0.75 -4.81 15.92
N MET A 162 0.42 -4.39 14.70
CA MET A 162 0.50 -2.99 14.29
C MET A 162 -0.40 -2.09 15.15
N VAL A 163 -1.63 -2.51 15.45
CA VAL A 163 -2.58 -1.79 16.31
C VAL A 163 -2.05 -1.68 17.74
N ILE A 164 -1.57 -2.77 18.34
CA ILE A 164 -0.97 -2.78 19.69
C ILE A 164 0.24 -1.84 19.75
N ARG A 165 1.05 -1.81 18.69
CA ARG A 165 2.21 -0.92 18.54
C ARG A 165 1.83 0.51 18.14
N ARG A 166 0.54 0.82 17.98
CA ARG A 166 -0.01 2.13 17.58
C ARG A 166 0.45 2.58 16.18
N LEU A 167 0.79 1.64 15.31
CA LEU A 167 1.13 1.84 13.91
C LEU A 167 -0.13 1.88 13.04
N TRP A 168 -1.01 2.86 13.30
CA TRP A 168 -2.36 2.91 12.74
C TRP A 168 -2.41 2.96 11.22
N TYR A 169 -1.49 3.68 10.58
CA TYR A 169 -1.45 3.80 9.12
C TYR A 169 -0.94 2.52 8.46
N ASP A 170 -0.04 1.78 9.10
CA ASP A 170 0.47 0.51 8.59
C ASP A 170 -0.63 -0.57 8.70
N ALA A 171 -1.33 -0.61 9.84
CA ALA A 171 -2.51 -1.45 10.03
C ALA A 171 -3.62 -1.08 9.02
N GLY A 172 -3.83 0.22 8.82
CA GLY A 172 -4.78 0.76 7.85
C GLY A 172 -4.45 0.38 6.41
N LEU A 173 -3.18 0.39 6.01
CA LEU A 173 -2.74 -0.05 4.70
C LEU A 173 -3.14 -1.50 4.45
N LEU A 174 -2.75 -2.41 5.36
CA LEU A 174 -3.00 -3.84 5.18
C LEU A 174 -4.50 -4.16 5.24
N GLY A 175 -5.22 -3.57 6.21
CA GLY A 175 -6.66 -3.74 6.35
C GLY A 175 -7.45 -3.22 5.16
N MET A 176 -7.09 -2.05 4.61
CA MET A 176 -7.75 -1.51 3.42
C MET A 176 -7.39 -2.29 2.17
N ALA A 177 -6.15 -2.73 2.00
CA ALA A 177 -5.75 -3.55 0.85
C ALA A 177 -6.59 -4.84 0.78
N LEU A 178 -6.74 -5.54 1.92
CA LEU A 178 -7.56 -6.75 1.99
C LEU A 178 -9.05 -6.46 1.81
N SER A 179 -9.53 -5.34 2.34
CA SER A 179 -10.93 -4.95 2.17
C SER A 179 -11.25 -4.64 0.70
N ILE A 180 -10.39 -3.87 0.02
CA ILE A 180 -10.52 -3.52 -1.40
C ILE A 180 -10.41 -4.79 -2.26
N GLU A 181 -9.45 -5.67 -1.96
CA GLU A 181 -9.28 -6.94 -2.65
C GLU A 181 -10.54 -7.80 -2.52
N PHE A 182 -11.02 -8.02 -1.29
CA PHE A 182 -12.17 -8.87 -1.02
C PHE A 182 -13.46 -8.35 -1.65
N THR A 183 -13.77 -7.05 -1.51
CA THR A 183 -14.98 -6.48 -2.11
C THR A 183 -14.94 -6.51 -3.63
N THR A 184 -13.76 -6.25 -4.21
CA THR A 184 -13.57 -6.30 -5.66
C THR A 184 -13.68 -7.73 -6.19
N PHE A 185 -13.09 -8.70 -5.48
CA PHE A 185 -13.21 -10.12 -5.80
C PHE A 185 -14.67 -10.57 -5.77
N LEU A 186 -15.39 -10.28 -4.69
CA LEU A 186 -16.81 -10.62 -4.56
C LEU A 186 -17.67 -9.97 -5.66
N ALA A 187 -17.46 -8.69 -5.94
CA ALA A 187 -18.22 -8.00 -6.98
C ALA A 187 -17.89 -8.51 -8.39
N THR A 188 -16.65 -8.93 -8.63
CA THR A 188 -16.26 -9.47 -9.94
C THR A 188 -16.81 -10.88 -10.14
N THR A 189 -16.74 -11.75 -9.12
CA THR A 189 -17.20 -13.15 -9.23
C THR A 189 -18.72 -13.28 -9.37
N THR A 190 -19.50 -12.26 -9.01
CA THR A 190 -20.96 -12.27 -9.22
C THR A 190 -21.35 -11.87 -10.64
N VAL A 191 -20.47 -11.18 -11.36
CA VAL A 191 -20.72 -10.69 -12.72
C VAL A 191 -20.09 -11.61 -13.76
N ILE A 192 -18.87 -12.10 -13.50
CA ILE A 192 -18.14 -12.97 -14.40
C ILE A 192 -18.35 -14.42 -13.96
N ASP A 193 -19.25 -15.10 -14.65
CA ASP A 193 -19.46 -16.54 -14.46
C ASP A 193 -18.52 -17.34 -15.37
N ARG A 194 -17.27 -17.48 -14.92
CA ARG A 194 -16.27 -18.33 -15.60
C ARG A 194 -16.24 -19.72 -14.96
N PRO A 195 -16.45 -20.81 -15.72
CA PRO A 195 -16.28 -22.17 -15.21
C PRO A 195 -14.80 -22.41 -14.85
N ARG A 196 -14.56 -23.35 -13.94
CA ARG A 196 -13.19 -23.75 -13.56
C ARG A 196 -12.56 -24.69 -14.60
N PRO A 197 -11.22 -24.90 -14.55
CA PRO A 197 -10.55 -25.90 -15.37
C PRO A 197 -11.23 -27.27 -15.30
N THR A 198 -11.26 -27.98 -16.44
CA THR A 198 -11.90 -29.31 -16.55
C THR A 198 -10.98 -30.47 -16.18
N ILE A 199 -9.70 -30.20 -15.91
CA ILE A 199 -8.73 -31.19 -15.44
C ILE A 199 -9.10 -31.69 -14.04
N VAL A 200 -8.63 -32.88 -13.66
CA VAL A 200 -8.94 -33.45 -12.34
C VAL A 200 -8.42 -32.50 -11.24
N PRO A 201 -9.28 -31.96 -10.36
CA PRO A 201 -8.84 -31.07 -9.30
C PRO A 201 -8.14 -31.87 -8.19
N LEU A 202 -7.11 -31.27 -7.57
CA LEU A 202 -6.43 -31.86 -6.41
C LEU A 202 -6.97 -31.35 -5.07
N ASP A 203 -7.79 -30.29 -5.08
CA ASP A 203 -8.48 -29.75 -3.91
C ASP A 203 -10.00 -29.76 -4.13
N PRO A 204 -10.82 -29.71 -3.06
CA PRO A 204 -12.26 -29.54 -3.19
C PRO A 204 -12.62 -28.27 -3.98
N ILE A 205 -13.45 -28.42 -5.01
CA ILE A 205 -13.88 -27.30 -5.85
C ILE A 205 -14.80 -26.36 -5.05
N PRO A 206 -14.48 -25.06 -4.96
CA PRO A 206 -15.39 -24.06 -4.39
C PRO A 206 -16.60 -23.83 -5.28
N VAL A 207 -17.74 -23.47 -4.67
CA VAL A 207 -18.99 -23.10 -5.35
C VAL A 207 -18.93 -21.75 -6.07
N THR A 208 -17.82 -21.01 -5.95
CA THR A 208 -17.63 -19.69 -6.56
C THR A 208 -16.96 -19.78 -7.93
N SER A 209 -17.07 -18.71 -8.74
CA SER A 209 -16.46 -18.62 -10.07
C SER A 209 -14.94 -18.82 -10.04
N SER A 210 -14.38 -19.21 -11.19
CA SER A 210 -12.93 -19.29 -11.38
C SER A 210 -12.25 -17.92 -11.47
N PHE A 211 -12.96 -16.88 -11.95
CA PHE A 211 -12.33 -15.59 -12.25
C PHE A 211 -12.70 -14.47 -11.25
N PRO A 212 -11.73 -13.66 -10.79
CA PRO A 212 -10.28 -13.91 -10.78
C PRO A 212 -9.91 -14.88 -9.63
N SER A 213 -8.64 -15.27 -9.53
CA SER A 213 -8.19 -16.08 -8.38
C SER A 213 -8.10 -15.25 -7.08
N GLY A 214 -9.08 -15.38 -6.19
CA GLY A 214 -9.06 -14.71 -4.88
C GLY A 214 -7.90 -15.13 -3.97
N HIS A 215 -7.42 -16.38 -4.06
CA HIS A 215 -6.27 -16.83 -3.25
C HIS A 215 -5.00 -16.07 -3.62
N MET A 216 -4.74 -15.86 -4.91
CA MET A 216 -3.60 -15.08 -5.35
C MET A 216 -3.78 -13.58 -5.07
N GLY A 217 -4.98 -13.03 -5.28
CA GLY A 217 -5.29 -11.64 -4.96
C GLY A 217 -5.01 -11.31 -3.48
N ALA A 218 -5.60 -12.11 -2.59
CA ALA A 218 -5.40 -11.99 -1.14
C ALA A 218 -3.95 -12.25 -0.71
N ALA A 219 -3.25 -13.20 -1.36
CA ALA A 219 -1.82 -13.44 -1.12
C ALA A 219 -0.97 -12.23 -1.50
N ILE A 220 -1.23 -11.57 -2.65
CA ILE A 220 -0.53 -10.34 -3.02
C ILE A 220 -0.81 -9.25 -1.99
N ALA A 221 -2.09 -8.99 -1.69
CA ALA A 221 -2.49 -7.96 -0.71
C ALA A 221 -1.83 -8.19 0.65
N THR A 222 -1.72 -9.45 1.09
CA THR A 222 -1.12 -9.81 2.38
C THR A 222 0.40 -9.78 2.35
N TYR A 223 1.04 -10.62 1.54
CA TYR A 223 2.49 -10.83 1.59
C TYR A 223 3.26 -9.64 1.00
N VAL A 224 2.78 -9.04 -0.10
CA VAL A 224 3.40 -7.82 -0.65
C VAL A 224 3.05 -6.61 0.20
N GLY A 225 1.84 -6.52 0.74
CA GLY A 225 1.47 -5.48 1.72
C GLY A 225 2.35 -5.51 2.97
N LEU A 226 2.60 -6.69 3.53
CA LEU A 226 3.56 -6.87 4.62
C LEU A 226 4.99 -6.52 4.20
N GLY A 227 5.40 -6.89 2.98
CA GLY A 227 6.68 -6.48 2.42
C GLY A 227 6.84 -4.96 2.38
N ILE A 228 5.81 -4.23 1.95
CA ILE A 228 5.79 -2.76 1.96
C ILE A 228 5.98 -2.24 3.38
N VAL A 229 5.17 -2.72 4.33
CA VAL A 229 5.26 -2.29 5.74
C VAL A 229 6.64 -2.57 6.32
N LEU A 230 7.11 -3.82 6.24
CA LEU A 230 8.41 -4.22 6.80
C LEU A 230 9.56 -3.43 6.16
N SER A 231 9.53 -3.22 4.85
CA SER A 231 10.57 -2.46 4.14
C SER A 231 10.64 -0.98 4.52
N SER A 232 9.53 -0.41 5.02
CA SER A 232 9.46 0.97 5.50
C SER A 232 10.12 1.16 6.88
N HIS A 233 10.09 0.13 7.72
CA HIS A 233 10.66 0.17 9.08
C HIS A 233 12.13 -0.24 9.16
N LEU A 234 12.67 -0.86 8.11
CA LEU A 234 14.02 -1.41 8.10
C LEU A 234 15.02 -0.46 7.42
N ARG A 235 16.15 -0.21 8.09
CA ARG A 235 17.21 0.67 7.55
C ARG A 235 18.25 -0.05 6.68
N ARG A 236 18.45 -1.35 6.88
CA ARG A 236 19.49 -2.14 6.19
C ARG A 236 19.06 -2.44 4.76
N ALA A 237 19.78 -1.90 3.77
CA ALA A 237 19.46 -2.06 2.35
C ALA A 237 19.37 -3.54 1.92
N ALA A 238 20.32 -4.38 2.34
CA ALA A 238 20.31 -5.81 2.02
C ALA A 238 19.03 -6.53 2.47
N VAL A 239 18.51 -6.19 3.66
CA VAL A 239 17.26 -6.80 4.18
C VAL A 239 16.06 -6.28 3.39
N ARG A 240 16.03 -5.00 3.01
CA ARG A 240 14.96 -4.45 2.16
C ARG A 240 14.95 -5.12 0.79
N VAL A 241 16.10 -5.33 0.17
CA VAL A 241 16.23 -6.05 -1.11
C VAL A 241 15.69 -7.48 -0.96
N ALA A 242 16.09 -8.20 0.09
CA ALA A 242 15.58 -9.54 0.35
C ALA A 242 14.05 -9.57 0.49
N ILE A 243 13.46 -8.60 1.20
CA ILE A 243 12.00 -8.47 1.32
C ILE A 243 11.34 -8.25 -0.04
N TRP A 244 11.87 -7.33 -0.86
CA TRP A 244 11.32 -7.04 -2.18
C TRP A 244 11.46 -8.20 -3.17
N VAL A 245 12.38 -9.13 -2.93
CA VAL A 245 12.48 -10.38 -3.68
C VAL A 245 11.50 -11.44 -3.15
N VAL A 246 11.45 -11.65 -1.84
CA VAL A 246 10.65 -12.73 -1.24
C VAL A 246 9.14 -12.43 -1.27
N ALA A 247 8.75 -11.18 -1.01
CA ALA A 247 7.35 -10.79 -0.92
C ALA A 247 6.52 -11.11 -2.19
N PRO A 248 7.01 -10.88 -3.42
CA PRO A 248 6.29 -11.30 -4.63
C PRO A 248 6.44 -12.79 -4.98
N VAL A 249 7.51 -13.46 -4.53
CA VAL A 249 7.71 -14.89 -4.82
C VAL A 249 6.60 -15.76 -4.20
N VAL A 250 6.16 -15.43 -2.98
CA VAL A 250 5.09 -16.18 -2.30
C VAL A 250 3.77 -16.17 -3.09
N PRO A 251 3.18 -15.03 -3.47
CA PRO A 251 1.94 -15.02 -4.26
C PRO A 251 2.11 -15.62 -5.67
N ILE A 252 3.28 -15.49 -6.29
CA ILE A 252 3.56 -16.19 -7.56
C ILE A 252 3.50 -17.71 -7.34
N TYR A 253 4.14 -18.20 -6.28
CA TYR A 253 4.10 -19.61 -5.91
C TYR A 253 2.68 -20.11 -5.60
N VAL A 254 1.88 -19.31 -4.88
CA VAL A 254 0.46 -19.57 -4.64
C VAL A 254 -0.27 -19.70 -5.98
N GLY A 255 -0.13 -18.70 -6.86
CA GLY A 255 -0.78 -18.68 -8.18
C GLY A 255 -0.46 -19.92 -9.02
N LEU A 256 0.82 -20.25 -9.16
CA LEU A 256 1.28 -21.44 -9.87
C LEU A 256 0.72 -22.73 -9.26
N SER A 257 0.67 -22.80 -7.93
CA SER A 257 0.08 -23.95 -7.23
C SER A 257 -1.42 -24.09 -7.53
N ARG A 258 -2.16 -22.99 -7.65
CA ARG A 258 -3.60 -23.02 -8.01
C ARG A 258 -3.83 -23.51 -9.43
N VAL A 259 -2.98 -23.12 -10.39
CA VAL A 259 -3.04 -23.66 -11.76
C VAL A 259 -2.69 -25.15 -11.76
N TYR A 260 -1.58 -25.52 -11.11
CA TYR A 260 -1.11 -26.91 -11.07
C TYR A 260 -2.18 -27.87 -10.52
N ARG A 261 -2.88 -27.44 -9.47
CA ARG A 261 -3.93 -28.22 -8.79
C ARG A 261 -5.29 -28.20 -9.49
N GLY A 262 -5.40 -27.53 -10.64
CA GLY A 262 -6.65 -27.46 -11.43
C GLY A 262 -7.71 -26.55 -10.83
N MET A 263 -7.31 -25.61 -9.98
CA MET A 263 -8.25 -24.75 -9.27
C MET A 263 -8.60 -23.49 -10.05
N HIS A 264 -7.69 -23.00 -10.88
CA HIS A 264 -7.84 -21.76 -11.65
C HIS A 264 -7.12 -21.87 -12.99
N HIS A 265 -7.65 -21.17 -13.99
CA HIS A 265 -6.97 -21.02 -15.28
C HIS A 265 -5.72 -20.13 -15.12
N PRO A 266 -4.68 -20.31 -15.95
CA PRO A 266 -3.52 -19.41 -15.99
C PRO A 266 -3.92 -17.93 -16.10
N THR A 267 -4.90 -17.60 -16.94
CA THR A 267 -5.39 -16.22 -17.06
C THR A 267 -6.13 -15.68 -15.82
N ASP A 268 -6.78 -16.54 -15.02
CA ASP A 268 -7.39 -16.11 -13.74
C ASP A 268 -6.31 -15.62 -12.77
N VAL A 269 -5.18 -16.34 -12.74
CA VAL A 269 -4.00 -16.05 -11.92
C VAL A 269 -3.31 -14.77 -12.41
N MET A 270 -3.16 -14.60 -13.73
CA MET A 270 -2.62 -13.36 -14.29
C MET A 270 -3.51 -12.14 -13.97
N ALA A 271 -4.83 -12.27 -14.07
CA ALA A 271 -5.75 -11.20 -13.72
C ALA A 271 -5.73 -10.87 -12.22
N SER A 272 -5.44 -11.83 -11.35
CA SER A 272 -5.25 -11.59 -9.92
C SER A 272 -4.06 -10.71 -9.57
N VAL A 273 -3.08 -10.58 -10.47
CA VAL A 273 -2.02 -9.56 -10.30
C VAL A 273 -2.63 -8.17 -10.32
N VAL A 274 -3.56 -7.89 -11.24
CA VAL A 274 -4.27 -6.61 -11.32
C VAL A 274 -5.11 -6.39 -10.06
N LEU A 275 -5.81 -7.42 -9.59
CA LEU A 275 -6.58 -7.39 -8.35
C LEU A 275 -5.70 -7.01 -7.14
N GLY A 276 -4.65 -7.80 -6.88
CA GLY A 276 -3.82 -7.65 -5.68
C GLY A 276 -2.97 -6.38 -5.70
N VAL A 277 -2.31 -6.08 -6.82
CA VAL A 277 -1.49 -4.86 -6.96
C VAL A 277 -2.39 -3.62 -6.97
N GLY A 278 -3.52 -3.67 -7.68
CA GLY A 278 -4.51 -2.59 -7.69
C GLY A 278 -5.03 -2.28 -6.29
N ALA A 279 -5.38 -3.31 -5.52
CA ALA A 279 -5.81 -3.16 -4.13
C ALA A 279 -4.76 -2.48 -3.26
N LEU A 280 -3.48 -2.87 -3.38
CA LEU A 280 -2.37 -2.22 -2.66
C LEU A 280 -2.18 -0.76 -3.09
N CYS A 281 -2.25 -0.47 -4.39
CA CYS A 281 -2.13 0.89 -4.91
C CYS A 281 -3.25 1.81 -4.39
N PHE A 282 -4.51 1.34 -4.40
CA PHE A 282 -5.63 2.11 -3.87
C PHE A 282 -5.60 2.23 -2.33
N ALA A 283 -5.12 1.20 -1.63
CA ALA A 283 -4.91 1.28 -0.19
C ALA A 283 -3.83 2.30 0.17
N LEU A 284 -2.69 2.33 -0.54
CA LEU A 284 -1.65 3.36 -0.37
C LEU A 284 -2.19 4.76 -0.67
N LEU A 285 -2.97 4.91 -1.75
CA LEU A 285 -3.64 6.16 -2.09
C LEU A 285 -4.54 6.64 -0.94
N ALA A 286 -5.36 5.74 -0.38
CA ALA A 286 -6.27 6.03 0.72
C ALA A 286 -5.55 6.41 2.02
N VAL A 287 -4.52 5.64 2.41
CA VAL A 287 -3.68 5.92 3.60
C VAL A 287 -3.01 7.29 3.46
N HIS A 288 -2.36 7.56 2.33
CA HIS A 288 -1.67 8.83 2.12
C HIS A 288 -2.64 10.01 2.04
N ALA A 289 -3.80 9.86 1.38
CA ALA A 289 -4.81 10.92 1.32
C ALA A 289 -5.36 11.26 2.72
N ALA A 290 -5.57 10.26 3.57
CA ALA A 290 -5.97 10.45 4.95
C ALA A 290 -4.88 11.14 5.79
N ALA A 291 -3.61 10.75 5.61
CA ALA A 291 -2.48 11.40 6.28
C ALA A 291 -2.40 12.89 5.93
N VAL A 292 -2.47 13.23 4.63
CA VAL A 292 -2.48 14.62 4.16
C VAL A 292 -3.67 15.41 4.74
N ALA A 293 -4.86 14.80 4.82
CA ALA A 293 -6.01 15.44 5.43
C ALA A 293 -5.83 15.67 6.94
N ALA A 294 -5.18 14.74 7.64
CA ALA A 294 -4.87 14.86 9.06
C ALA A 294 -3.88 16.01 9.33
N ASP A 295 -2.82 16.12 8.53
CA ASP A 295 -1.80 17.17 8.66
C ASP A 295 -2.41 18.57 8.44
N ARG A 296 -3.19 18.75 7.37
CA ARG A 296 -3.85 20.04 7.08
C ARG A 296 -4.85 20.44 8.15
N ARG A 297 -5.55 19.48 8.76
CA ARG A 297 -6.46 19.73 9.88
C ARG A 297 -5.70 20.19 11.12
N ARG A 298 -4.54 19.60 11.38
CA ARG A 298 -3.66 19.99 12.48
C ARG A 298 -3.16 21.42 12.31
N ASP A 299 -2.69 21.79 11.11
CA ASP A 299 -2.20 23.14 10.81
C ASP A 299 -3.28 24.20 11.01
N ARG A 300 -4.49 23.95 10.50
CA ARG A 300 -5.64 24.86 10.67
C ARG A 300 -5.99 25.07 12.14
N ARG A 301 -5.90 24.03 12.98
CA ARG A 301 -6.18 24.11 14.42
C ARG A 301 -5.12 24.90 15.19
N VAL A 302 -3.89 24.95 14.69
CA VAL A 302 -2.80 25.76 15.29
C VAL A 302 -2.88 27.22 14.84
N GLU A 303 -3.36 27.47 13.62
CA GLU A 303 -3.47 28.83 13.06
C GLU A 303 -4.66 29.62 13.63
N THR A 304 -5.81 28.98 13.89
CA THR A 304 -7.00 29.66 14.41
C THR A 304 -6.83 30.33 15.79
N PRO A 305 -6.14 29.74 16.79
CA PRO A 305 -5.86 30.42 18.06
C PRO A 305 -4.89 31.59 17.89
N LYS A 306 -3.84 31.43 17.06
CA LYS A 306 -2.85 32.50 16.82
C LYS A 306 -3.47 33.74 16.18
N LEU A 307 -4.46 33.54 15.30
CA LEU A 307 -5.21 34.64 14.69
C LEU A 307 -6.10 35.36 15.71
N ARG A 308 -6.76 34.62 16.62
CA ARG A 308 -7.56 35.21 17.71
C ARG A 308 -6.72 36.03 18.69
N GLU A 309 -5.60 35.48 19.13
CA GLU A 309 -4.67 36.15 20.05
C GLU A 309 -4.09 37.42 19.40
N ARG A 310 -3.77 37.39 18.10
CA ARG A 310 -3.30 38.56 17.36
C ARG A 310 -4.39 39.63 17.16
N SER A 311 -5.66 39.24 17.08
CA SER A 311 -6.78 40.21 17.02
C SER A 311 -7.06 40.86 18.38
N GLU A 312 -6.95 40.12 19.48
CA GLU A 312 -7.15 40.65 20.84
C GLU A 312 -6.02 41.59 21.29
N VAL A 313 -4.79 41.35 20.86
CA VAL A 313 -3.65 42.26 21.14
C VAL A 313 -3.73 43.56 20.34
N ARG A 314 -4.58 43.64 19.31
CA ARG A 314 -4.74 44.82 18.44
C ARG A 314 -5.90 45.73 18.82
N THR A 315 -6.72 45.31 19.78
CA THR A 315 -7.85 46.07 20.35
C THR A 315 -7.48 46.61 21.72
#